data_AF-A0A7K1VQ56-F1
#
_entry.id   AF-A0A7K1VQ56-F1
#
_cell.length_a   1.000
_cell.length_b   1.000
_cell.length_c   1.000
_cell.angle_alpha   90.00
_cell.angle_beta   90.00
_cell.angle_gamma   90.00
#
_symmetry.space_group_name_H-M   'P 1'
#
loop_
_entity.id
_entity.type
_entity.pdbx_description
1 polymer ?
#
loop_
_entity_poly.entity_id
_entity_poly.type
_entity_poly.pdbx_seq_one_letter_code
_entity_poly.pdbx_strand_id
1 'polypeptide(L)'
;MTERVVAVHAHPDDESITMGGTLARLVAQGAAVTVVTATRGERGEVIPDDLAPLEGSDQLASHRTSELVVALTALGVADHRFLGDAGARAPGLAPRVYRDSGMQWGPGRVPVPLEPADPASLTSADEEEEVADLVAVLVQTGASTVLSYDDGGGYGHPDHIRIASVARRAAEHLGLPFLAVLPVDAEPLPGDVVIELSSDDHDRKRAALQAHATQLVVEGDDARLSSGPPFPIGRIERFRPAARPAAVEPDVEERPDLRSRILSGVAAVAVGAVVGTITTVAHQSTVTIGDAVLPLGLAASLAAVLLLLLGLRLVMVDRLVAFCTAMGLLGVIGLLALRSAGGSVLVSANGLGIAWTFLPALIALVVIAWPRLRPPRRSDAAAPPLPVR
;
A
#
# COMPACT_ATOMS: atom_id res chain seq x y z
N MET A 1 14.91 23.96 4.75
CA MET A 1 14.34 22.90 5.60
C MET A 1 15.42 21.83 5.74
N THR A 2 15.60 21.28 6.95
CA THR A 2 16.55 20.18 7.17
C THR A 2 16.09 18.95 6.37
N GLU A 3 16.99 18.33 5.62
CA GLU A 3 16.72 17.10 4.87
C GLU A 3 16.47 15.95 5.85
N ARG A 4 15.47 15.10 5.56
CA ARG A 4 15.06 13.98 6.42
C ARG A 4 15.07 12.70 5.62
N VAL A 5 16.15 11.93 5.75
CA VAL A 5 16.42 10.75 4.93
C VAL A 5 16.11 9.49 5.72
N VAL A 6 15.36 8.58 5.11
CA VAL A 6 15.14 7.25 5.67
C VAL A 6 15.83 6.22 4.78
N ALA A 7 16.79 5.50 5.33
CA ALA A 7 17.48 4.41 4.66
C ALA A 7 16.93 3.06 5.14
N VAL A 8 16.47 2.23 4.22
CA VAL A 8 15.73 0.99 4.52
C VAL A 8 16.52 -0.22 4.04
N HIS A 9 16.87 -1.08 4.99
CA HIS A 9 17.75 -2.23 4.82
C HIS A 9 17.08 -3.53 5.30
N ALA A 10 17.56 -4.65 4.77
CA ALA A 10 17.09 -5.96 5.18
C ALA A 10 17.75 -6.40 6.51
N HIS A 11 19.09 -6.36 6.58
CA HIS A 11 19.85 -6.94 7.69
C HIS A 11 20.81 -5.94 8.36
N PRO A 12 21.28 -6.25 9.59
CA PRO A 12 22.39 -5.53 10.22
C PRO A 12 23.72 -5.76 9.50
N ASP A 13 24.24 -4.74 8.81
CA ASP A 13 25.50 -4.68 8.01
C ASP A 13 25.28 -3.97 6.66
N ASP A 14 24.10 -4.19 6.07
CA ASP A 14 23.68 -3.65 4.79
C ASP A 14 23.83 -2.13 4.71
N GLU A 15 23.52 -1.42 5.81
CA GLU A 15 23.63 0.03 5.88
C GLU A 15 25.07 0.51 5.70
N SER A 16 26.01 -0.23 6.27
CA SER A 16 27.44 0.04 6.22
C SER A 16 28.04 -0.37 4.89
N ILE A 17 27.66 -1.55 4.36
CA ILE A 17 28.14 -2.09 3.09
C ILE A 17 27.73 -1.19 1.93
N THR A 18 26.44 -0.89 1.84
CA THR A 18 25.86 -0.27 0.64
C THR A 18 26.00 1.25 0.63
N MET A 19 25.76 1.92 1.76
CA MET A 19 25.64 3.38 1.80
C MET A 19 26.22 4.05 3.04
N GLY A 20 27.11 3.38 3.78
CA GLY A 20 27.62 3.88 5.06
C GLY A 20 28.29 5.24 4.94
N GLY A 21 29.02 5.49 3.85
CA GLY A 21 29.67 6.78 3.62
C GLY A 21 28.67 7.90 3.38
N THR A 22 27.61 7.64 2.62
CA THR A 22 26.52 8.58 2.37
C THR A 22 25.76 8.89 3.64
N LEU A 23 25.46 7.89 4.48
CA LEU A 23 24.81 8.11 5.78
C LEU A 23 25.66 9.00 6.70
N ALA A 24 26.95 8.70 6.82
CA ALA A 24 27.89 9.51 7.60
C ALA A 24 27.96 10.96 7.10
N ARG A 25 28.03 11.14 5.78
CA ARG A 25 28.05 12.46 5.14
C ARG A 25 26.78 13.26 5.40
N LEU A 26 25.61 12.63 5.26
CA LEU A 26 24.31 13.26 5.50
C LEU A 26 24.19 13.74 6.94
N VAL A 27 24.57 12.91 7.91
CA VAL A 27 24.61 13.27 9.33
C VAL A 27 25.57 14.45 9.56
N ALA A 28 26.78 14.40 9.00
CA ALA A 28 27.77 15.47 9.15
C ALA A 28 27.29 16.82 8.55
N GLN A 29 26.41 16.77 7.55
CA GLN A 29 25.77 17.93 6.94
C GLN A 29 24.52 18.40 7.70
N GLY A 30 24.15 17.74 8.80
CA GLY A 30 23.03 18.09 9.65
C GLY A 30 21.67 17.58 9.14
N ALA A 31 21.64 16.66 8.18
CA ALA A 31 20.42 15.95 7.83
C ALA A 31 19.96 15.07 8.99
N ALA A 32 18.65 14.94 9.17
CA ALA A 32 18.09 13.94 10.08
C ALA A 32 17.98 12.61 9.35
N VAL A 33 18.79 11.64 9.77
CA VAL A 33 18.88 10.31 9.15
C VAL A 33 18.25 9.29 10.08
N THR A 34 17.30 8.52 9.56
CA THR A 34 16.74 7.33 10.21
C THR A 34 17.14 6.10 9.42
N VAL A 35 17.71 5.08 10.10
CA VAL A 35 17.94 3.77 9.51
C VAL A 35 16.85 2.81 9.96
N VAL A 36 16.20 2.16 9.00
CA VAL A 36 15.23 1.08 9.24
C VAL A 36 15.86 -0.23 8.81
N THR A 37 15.92 -1.20 9.72
CA THR A 37 16.39 -2.57 9.42
C THR A 37 15.21 -3.52 9.55
N ALA A 38 14.94 -4.35 8.55
CA ALA A 38 13.75 -5.19 8.56
C ALA A 38 13.87 -6.38 9.53
N THR A 39 15.04 -7.03 9.56
CA THR A 39 15.28 -8.25 10.34
C THR A 39 16.49 -8.08 11.26
N ARG A 40 16.74 -9.08 12.12
CA ARG A 40 17.89 -9.09 13.03
C ARG A 40 19.02 -10.00 12.55
N GLY A 41 18.89 -10.53 11.33
CA GLY A 41 19.94 -11.33 10.72
C GLY A 41 20.13 -12.71 11.36
N GLU A 42 19.04 -13.32 11.84
CA GLU A 42 19.07 -14.57 12.60
C GLU A 42 19.57 -15.79 11.81
N ARG A 43 19.66 -15.69 10.48
CA ARG A 43 20.16 -16.75 9.59
C ARG A 43 21.58 -16.49 9.10
N GLY A 44 22.25 -15.45 9.60
CA GLY A 44 23.62 -15.12 9.23
C GLY A 44 24.63 -16.20 9.64
N GLU A 45 25.66 -16.37 8.81
CA GLU A 45 26.86 -17.12 9.15
C GLU A 45 27.74 -16.31 10.13
N VAL A 46 28.64 -16.96 10.86
CA VAL A 46 29.55 -16.29 11.82
C VAL A 46 31.00 -16.56 11.46
N ILE A 47 31.76 -15.50 11.15
CA ILE A 47 33.16 -15.62 10.70
C ILE A 47 34.14 -16.00 11.84
N PRO A 48 34.15 -15.32 13.01
CA PRO A 48 35.18 -15.57 14.01
C PRO A 48 34.98 -16.92 14.73
N ASP A 49 36.04 -17.73 14.81
CA ASP A 49 36.00 -19.06 15.45
C ASP A 49 35.55 -19.01 16.91
N ASP A 50 35.90 -17.94 17.64
CA ASP A 50 35.51 -17.74 19.04
C ASP A 50 34.02 -17.39 19.21
N LEU A 51 33.38 -16.92 18.13
CA LEU A 51 31.95 -16.61 18.08
C LEU A 51 31.13 -17.66 17.33
N ALA A 52 31.75 -18.69 16.75
CA ALA A 52 31.08 -19.76 16.01
C ALA A 52 29.86 -20.39 16.72
N PRO A 53 29.81 -20.53 18.07
CA PRO A 53 28.61 -21.02 18.77
C PRO A 53 27.36 -20.13 18.62
N LEU A 54 27.50 -18.88 18.15
CA LEU A 54 26.37 -18.00 17.87
C LEU A 54 25.62 -18.41 16.60
N GLU A 55 26.28 -19.02 15.62
CA GLU A 55 25.67 -19.40 14.35
C GLU A 55 24.50 -20.36 14.56
N GLY A 56 23.34 -20.03 13.99
CA GLY A 56 22.11 -20.81 14.16
C GLY A 56 21.50 -20.80 15.57
N SER A 57 22.09 -20.06 16.52
CA SER A 57 21.55 -19.89 17.88
C SER A 57 20.55 -18.74 17.97
N ASP A 58 19.67 -18.76 18.97
CA ASP A 58 18.75 -17.65 19.26
C ASP A 58 19.50 -16.37 19.75
N GLN A 59 20.81 -16.47 20.03
CA GLN A 59 21.61 -15.35 20.54
C GLN A 59 22.19 -14.48 19.42
N LEU A 60 22.30 -14.99 18.18
CA LEU A 60 22.88 -14.25 17.05
C LEU A 60 22.15 -12.93 16.80
N ALA A 61 20.82 -12.94 16.85
CA ALA A 61 19.98 -11.76 16.67
C ALA A 61 20.36 -10.62 17.64
N SER A 62 20.56 -10.96 18.91
CA SER A 62 20.92 -9.98 19.95
C SER A 62 22.35 -9.48 19.79
N HIS A 63 23.25 -10.37 19.36
CA HIS A 63 24.64 -10.01 19.06
C HIS A 63 24.72 -9.03 17.89
N ARG A 64 24.12 -9.38 16.73
CA ARG A 64 24.06 -8.52 15.55
C ARG A 64 23.34 -7.19 15.80
N THR A 65 22.34 -7.17 16.69
CA THR A 65 21.72 -5.92 17.13
C THR A 65 22.73 -5.02 17.85
N SER A 66 23.64 -5.59 18.65
CA SER A 66 24.69 -4.83 19.33
C SER A 66 25.76 -4.33 18.36
N GLU A 67 26.15 -5.16 17.38
CA GLU A 67 27.05 -4.76 16.29
C GLU A 67 26.48 -3.58 15.50
N LEU A 68 25.18 -3.65 15.14
CA LEU A 68 24.47 -2.56 14.47
C LEU A 68 24.50 -1.25 15.25
N VAL A 69 24.27 -1.30 16.56
CA VAL A 69 24.32 -0.09 17.40
C VAL A 69 25.71 0.55 17.35
N VAL A 70 26.78 -0.26 17.40
CA VAL A 70 28.16 0.24 17.29
C VAL A 70 28.43 0.80 15.89
N ALA A 71 27.97 0.11 14.85
CA ALA A 71 28.10 0.56 13.46
C ALA A 71 27.42 1.90 13.22
N LEU A 72 26.15 2.03 13.61
CA LEU A 72 25.38 3.26 13.48
C LEU A 72 25.98 4.41 14.30
N THR A 73 26.53 4.11 15.48
CA THR A 73 27.27 5.09 16.28
C THR A 73 28.50 5.60 15.53
N ALA A 74 29.26 4.73 14.86
CA ALA A 74 30.39 5.14 14.03
C ALA A 74 29.97 6.00 12.83
N LEU A 75 28.81 5.72 12.23
CA LEU A 75 28.22 6.56 11.17
C LEU A 75 27.63 7.88 11.70
N GLY A 76 27.37 7.99 13.01
CA GLY A 76 26.71 9.12 13.65
C GLY A 76 25.17 9.09 13.52
N VAL A 77 24.59 7.97 13.11
CA VAL A 77 23.13 7.80 13.00
C VAL A 77 22.55 7.54 14.38
N ALA A 78 21.62 8.40 14.81
CA ALA A 78 21.02 8.32 16.14
C ALA A 78 19.60 7.72 16.16
N ASP A 79 18.86 7.76 15.05
CA ASP A 79 17.52 7.16 14.92
C ASP A 79 17.61 5.84 14.15
N HIS A 80 17.38 4.74 14.86
CA HIS A 80 17.32 3.40 14.30
C HIS A 80 16.04 2.72 14.72
N ARG A 81 15.45 1.95 13.81
CA ARG A 81 14.23 1.20 14.07
C ARG A 81 14.28 -0.15 13.38
N PHE A 82 13.87 -1.20 14.08
CA PHE A 82 13.51 -2.46 13.43
C PHE A 82 12.09 -2.36 12.89
N LEU A 83 11.86 -2.73 11.63
CA LEU A 83 10.52 -2.76 11.04
C LEU A 83 9.59 -3.65 11.90
N GLY A 84 8.36 -3.22 12.14
CA GLY A 84 7.39 -3.94 12.96
C GLY A 84 7.54 -3.78 14.48
N ASP A 85 8.65 -3.24 14.98
CA ASP A 85 8.76 -2.89 16.41
C ASP A 85 7.82 -1.71 16.75
N ALA A 86 7.59 -1.45 18.05
CA ALA A 86 6.64 -0.41 18.49
C ALA A 86 6.86 0.99 17.87
N GLY A 87 8.10 1.35 17.52
CA GLY A 87 8.45 2.61 16.85
C GLY A 87 8.37 2.57 15.32
N ALA A 88 8.08 1.42 14.72
CA ALA A 88 8.03 1.17 13.29
C ALA A 88 6.90 0.19 12.92
N ARG A 89 5.81 0.26 13.67
CA ARG A 89 4.59 -0.53 13.48
C ARG A 89 3.44 0.38 13.06
N ALA A 90 2.58 -0.12 12.17
CA ALA A 90 1.37 0.57 11.78
C ALA A 90 0.45 0.79 13.00
N PRO A 91 -0.20 1.96 13.13
CA PRO A 91 -1.00 2.30 14.31
C PRO A 91 -2.14 1.31 14.57
N GLY A 92 -2.22 0.80 15.81
CA GLY A 92 -3.28 -0.10 16.24
C GLY A 92 -2.95 -1.58 16.12
N LEU A 93 -1.76 -1.93 15.64
CA LEU A 93 -1.26 -3.31 15.63
C LEU A 93 -0.30 -3.56 16.78
N ALA A 94 -0.26 -4.80 17.28
CA ALA A 94 0.78 -5.24 18.19
C ALA A 94 2.14 -5.28 17.45
N PRO A 95 3.27 -5.04 18.14
CA PRO A 95 4.59 -5.19 17.53
C PRO A 95 4.79 -6.58 16.94
N ARG A 96 5.51 -6.65 15.81
CA ARG A 96 5.85 -7.86 15.09
C ARG A 96 7.35 -7.90 14.84
N VAL A 97 7.96 -9.06 15.06
CA VAL A 97 9.35 -9.32 14.65
C VAL A 97 9.31 -10.02 13.30
N TYR A 98 9.83 -9.37 12.27
CA TYR A 98 10.12 -10.01 10.98
C TYR A 98 11.48 -10.71 11.09
N ARG A 99 11.49 -12.04 10.97
CA ARG A 99 12.74 -12.82 11.03
C ARG A 99 13.44 -12.79 9.68
N ASP A 100 14.76 -12.90 9.71
CA ASP A 100 15.58 -13.19 8.53
C ASP A 100 15.06 -14.44 7.80
N SER A 101 14.75 -14.28 6.52
CA SER A 101 14.21 -15.36 5.68
C SER A 101 15.27 -16.38 5.30
N GLY A 102 16.55 -16.00 5.39
CA GLY A 102 17.69 -16.72 4.86
C GLY A 102 17.62 -16.90 3.34
N MET A 103 18.65 -17.55 2.80
CA MET A 103 18.73 -17.90 1.39
C MET A 103 19.37 -19.27 1.17
N GLN A 104 19.15 -19.83 -0.01
CA GLN A 104 19.93 -20.94 -0.56
C GLN A 104 20.33 -20.65 -2.01
N TRP A 105 21.37 -21.31 -2.48
CA TRP A 105 21.82 -21.18 -3.87
C TRP A 105 20.97 -22.06 -4.79
N GLY A 106 20.18 -21.43 -5.67
CA GLY A 106 19.44 -22.10 -6.72
C GLY A 106 20.31 -22.44 -7.94
N PRO A 107 19.68 -23.01 -9.00
CA PRO A 107 20.36 -23.27 -10.27
C PRO A 107 21.07 -22.02 -10.80
N GLY A 108 22.32 -22.16 -11.24
CA GLY A 108 23.12 -21.05 -11.73
C GLY A 108 23.68 -20.11 -10.64
N ARG A 109 23.64 -20.51 -9.36
CA ARG A 109 24.04 -19.68 -8.21
C ARG A 109 23.23 -18.39 -8.09
N VAL A 110 21.95 -18.45 -8.47
CA VAL A 110 20.97 -17.39 -8.18
C VAL A 110 20.47 -17.59 -6.75
N PRO A 111 20.50 -16.57 -5.87
CA PRO A 111 19.91 -16.70 -4.54
C PRO A 111 18.41 -16.95 -4.67
N VAL A 112 17.90 -17.91 -3.89
CA VAL A 112 16.47 -18.20 -3.80
C VAL A 112 16.07 -18.34 -2.33
N PRO A 113 14.78 -18.18 -1.99
CA PRO A 113 14.29 -18.39 -0.63
C PRO A 113 14.63 -19.77 -0.08
N LEU A 114 14.83 -19.86 1.24
CA LEU A 114 14.92 -21.13 1.95
C LEU A 114 13.61 -21.91 1.85
N GLU A 115 13.72 -23.24 1.74
CA GLU A 115 12.58 -24.15 1.69
C GLU A 115 12.72 -25.26 2.76
N PRO A 116 11.76 -25.42 3.69
CA PRO A 116 10.55 -24.61 3.84
C PRO A 116 10.85 -23.23 4.44
N ALA A 117 10.10 -22.22 3.99
CA ALA A 117 10.18 -20.87 4.56
C ALA A 117 9.69 -20.85 6.03
N ASP A 118 10.34 -20.06 6.88
CA ASP A 118 9.87 -19.78 8.24
C ASP A 118 8.61 -18.89 8.18
N PRO A 119 7.45 -19.30 8.72
CA PRO A 119 6.24 -18.47 8.70
C PRO A 119 6.37 -17.10 9.40
N ALA A 120 7.38 -16.94 10.25
CA ALA A 120 7.71 -15.67 10.89
C ALA A 120 8.71 -14.82 10.09
N SER A 121 9.22 -15.31 8.96
CA SER A 121 10.16 -14.57 8.12
C SER A 121 9.53 -13.36 7.47
N LEU A 122 10.38 -12.41 7.06
CA LEU A 122 10.00 -11.24 6.28
C LEU A 122 9.28 -11.66 4.99
N THR A 123 9.88 -12.52 4.17
CA THR A 123 9.28 -12.95 2.89
C THR A 123 7.97 -13.74 3.04
N SER A 124 7.69 -14.31 4.21
CA SER A 124 6.44 -15.02 4.49
C SER A 124 5.31 -14.10 4.99
N ALA A 125 5.63 -12.86 5.38
CA ALA A 125 4.63 -11.94 5.89
C ALA A 125 3.81 -11.27 4.77
N ASP A 126 2.68 -10.67 5.15
CA ASP A 126 1.87 -9.86 4.23
C ASP A 126 2.62 -8.57 3.88
N GLU A 127 2.85 -8.34 2.60
CA GLU A 127 3.58 -7.15 2.11
C GLU A 127 2.83 -5.87 2.43
N GLU A 128 1.49 -5.89 2.41
CA GLU A 128 0.70 -4.71 2.73
C GLU A 128 0.91 -4.27 4.19
N GLU A 129 1.16 -5.23 5.08
CA GLU A 129 1.47 -4.96 6.48
C GLU A 129 2.84 -4.30 6.62
N GLU A 130 3.86 -4.82 5.93
CA GLU A 130 5.21 -4.24 5.92
C GLU A 130 5.25 -2.85 5.29
N VAL A 131 4.52 -2.64 4.20
CA VAL A 131 4.34 -1.32 3.58
C VAL A 131 3.66 -0.37 4.55
N ALA A 132 2.61 -0.79 5.24
CA ALA A 132 1.93 0.04 6.24
C ALA A 132 2.85 0.41 7.42
N ASP A 133 3.68 -0.53 7.87
CA ASP A 133 4.68 -0.33 8.91
C ASP A 133 5.73 0.70 8.49
N LEU A 134 6.26 0.57 7.28
CA LEU A 134 7.25 1.52 6.76
C LEU A 134 6.62 2.89 6.52
N VAL A 135 5.40 2.97 5.96
CA VAL A 135 4.66 4.24 5.84
C VAL A 135 4.50 4.91 7.21
N ALA A 136 4.24 4.15 8.27
CA ALA A 136 4.16 4.71 9.61
C ALA A 136 5.50 5.34 10.05
N VAL A 137 6.64 4.69 9.76
CA VAL A 137 7.97 5.29 10.01
C VAL A 137 8.17 6.57 9.21
N LEU A 138 7.92 6.53 7.90
CA LEU A 138 8.13 7.68 7.00
C LEU A 138 7.31 8.89 7.44
N VAL A 139 6.07 8.68 7.89
CA VAL A 139 5.20 9.74 8.43
C VAL A 139 5.72 10.26 9.76
N GLN A 140 6.13 9.39 10.68
CA GLN A 140 6.63 9.79 12.01
C GLN A 140 7.93 10.59 11.95
N THR A 141 8.84 10.21 11.05
CA THR A 141 10.11 10.93 10.83
C THR A 141 9.93 12.16 9.95
N GLY A 142 8.78 12.29 9.27
CA GLY A 142 8.52 13.35 8.30
C GLY A 142 9.45 13.25 7.09
N ALA A 143 9.78 12.04 6.67
CA ALA A 143 10.74 11.73 5.61
C ALA A 143 10.54 12.59 4.36
N SER A 144 11.64 13.08 3.80
CA SER A 144 11.67 13.80 2.52
C SER A 144 12.25 12.97 1.39
N THR A 145 13.02 11.92 1.71
CA THR A 145 13.73 11.05 0.75
C THR A 145 13.85 9.65 1.34
N VAL A 146 13.68 8.62 0.51
CA VAL A 146 13.87 7.21 0.87
C VAL A 146 15.05 6.63 0.08
N LEU A 147 15.97 5.96 0.78
CA LEU A 147 17.07 5.20 0.19
C LEU A 147 16.83 3.70 0.44
N SER A 148 17.01 2.88 -0.58
CA SER A 148 16.97 1.41 -0.44
C SER A 148 17.66 0.75 -1.64
N TYR A 149 17.38 -0.51 -1.91
CA TYR A 149 17.92 -1.28 -3.03
C TYR A 149 17.14 -1.02 -4.33
N ASP A 150 17.68 -1.49 -5.45
CA ASP A 150 16.92 -1.63 -6.68
C ASP A 150 15.98 -2.85 -6.63
N ASP A 151 15.15 -3.05 -7.66
CA ASP A 151 14.22 -4.18 -7.74
C ASP A 151 14.94 -5.56 -7.72
N GLY A 152 16.25 -5.58 -7.99
CA GLY A 152 17.08 -6.78 -7.90
C GLY A 152 17.61 -7.07 -6.49
N GLY A 153 17.47 -6.15 -5.53
CA GLY A 153 17.98 -6.33 -4.17
C GLY A 153 19.51 -6.40 -4.10
N GLY A 154 20.22 -5.78 -5.06
CA GLY A 154 21.67 -5.92 -5.18
C GLY A 154 22.09 -7.30 -5.70
N TYR A 155 22.56 -8.19 -4.82
CA TYR A 155 23.00 -9.53 -5.24
C TYR A 155 21.87 -10.55 -5.36
N GLY A 156 20.63 -10.17 -5.04
CA GLY A 156 19.44 -11.02 -5.21
C GLY A 156 18.94 -11.71 -3.95
N HIS A 157 19.40 -11.34 -2.75
CA HIS A 157 18.87 -11.93 -1.51
C HIS A 157 17.35 -11.73 -1.44
N PRO A 158 16.58 -12.76 -1.05
CA PRO A 158 15.12 -12.66 -0.95
C PRO A 158 14.64 -11.47 -0.09
N ASP A 159 15.26 -11.23 1.06
CA ASP A 159 14.90 -10.10 1.93
C ASP A 159 15.27 -8.74 1.33
N HIS A 160 16.33 -8.65 0.50
CA HIS A 160 16.70 -7.40 -0.14
C HIS A 160 15.70 -7.04 -1.23
N ILE A 161 15.30 -8.03 -2.05
CA ILE A 161 14.24 -7.88 -3.05
C ILE A 161 12.93 -7.45 -2.35
N ARG A 162 12.61 -8.09 -1.22
CA ARG A 162 11.40 -7.78 -0.47
C ARG A 162 11.42 -6.35 0.07
N ILE A 163 12.50 -5.93 0.73
CA ILE A 163 12.63 -4.56 1.24
C ILE A 163 12.71 -3.52 0.14
N ALA A 164 13.31 -3.82 -1.01
CA ALA A 164 13.26 -2.93 -2.17
C ALA A 164 11.81 -2.65 -2.58
N SER A 165 10.97 -3.70 -2.70
CA SER A 165 9.55 -3.56 -3.00
C SER A 165 8.83 -2.73 -1.94
N VAL A 166 8.98 -3.11 -0.67
CA VAL A 166 8.31 -2.42 0.46
C VAL A 166 8.70 -0.94 0.52
N ALA A 167 9.99 -0.62 0.40
CA ALA A 167 10.50 0.74 0.44
C ALA A 167 10.03 1.59 -0.74
N ARG A 168 10.06 1.02 -1.96
CA ARG A 168 9.55 1.69 -3.15
C ARG A 168 8.06 1.97 -3.03
N ARG A 169 7.26 0.98 -2.63
CA ARG A 169 5.81 1.12 -2.47
C ARG A 169 5.42 2.10 -1.37
N ALA A 170 6.14 2.12 -0.25
CA ALA A 170 5.92 3.09 0.83
C ALA A 170 6.26 4.52 0.39
N ALA A 171 7.36 4.70 -0.37
CA ALA A 171 7.71 5.99 -0.96
C ALA A 171 6.67 6.46 -1.99
N GLU A 172 6.20 5.56 -2.86
CA GLU A 172 5.13 5.82 -3.83
C GLU A 172 3.84 6.25 -3.14
N HIS A 173 3.44 5.58 -2.06
CA HIS A 173 2.24 5.90 -1.29
C HIS A 173 2.23 7.34 -0.74
N LEU A 174 3.42 7.86 -0.43
CA LEU A 174 3.61 9.21 0.11
C LEU A 174 4.11 10.23 -0.92
N GLY A 175 4.30 9.82 -2.18
CA GLY A 175 4.86 10.67 -3.24
C GLY A 175 6.29 11.14 -2.97
N LEU A 176 7.07 10.37 -2.21
CA LEU A 176 8.44 10.72 -1.83
C LEU A 176 9.45 10.30 -2.91
N PRO A 177 10.52 11.08 -3.13
CA PRO A 177 11.69 10.64 -3.86
C PRO A 177 12.25 9.34 -3.29
N PHE A 178 12.50 8.38 -4.16
CA PHE A 178 13.15 7.11 -3.85
C PHE A 178 14.44 7.00 -4.66
N LEU A 179 15.54 6.64 -3.99
CA LEU A 179 16.82 6.41 -4.64
C LEU A 179 17.32 5.00 -4.30
N ALA A 180 17.50 4.18 -5.34
CA ALA A 180 18.08 2.86 -5.25
C ALA A 180 19.60 2.95 -5.22
N VAL A 181 20.26 2.33 -4.25
CA VAL A 181 21.72 2.18 -4.26
C VAL A 181 22.14 1.25 -5.41
N LEU A 182 23.21 1.62 -6.10
CA LEU A 182 23.75 0.86 -7.22
C LEU A 182 24.98 0.06 -6.82
N PRO A 183 25.21 -1.12 -7.43
CA PRO A 183 26.48 -1.83 -7.34
C PRO A 183 27.68 -0.94 -7.70
N VAL A 184 28.84 -1.25 -7.12
CA VAL A 184 30.08 -0.48 -7.33
C VAL A 184 30.50 -0.44 -8.80
N ASP A 185 30.22 -1.51 -9.53
CA ASP A 185 30.52 -1.74 -10.95
C ASP A 185 29.38 -1.35 -11.90
N ALA A 186 28.28 -0.78 -11.39
CA ALA A 186 27.18 -0.33 -12.23
C ALA A 186 27.63 0.81 -13.16
N GLU A 187 27.32 0.67 -14.45
CA GLU A 187 27.52 1.72 -15.45
C GLU A 187 26.62 2.92 -15.12
N PRO A 188 27.20 4.13 -14.93
CA PRO A 188 26.44 5.31 -14.57
C PRO A 188 25.55 5.76 -15.74
N LEU A 189 24.29 6.02 -15.45
CA LEU A 189 23.33 6.58 -16.40
C LEU A 189 23.09 8.08 -16.13
N PRO A 190 22.67 8.86 -17.13
CA PRO A 190 22.28 10.25 -16.91
C PRO A 190 21.18 10.36 -15.84
N GLY A 191 21.44 11.16 -14.80
CA GLY A 191 20.53 11.34 -13.67
C GLY A 191 20.87 10.51 -12.43
N ASP A 192 21.82 9.57 -12.52
CA ASP A 192 22.36 8.90 -11.34
C ASP A 192 23.07 9.91 -10.44
N VAL A 193 22.88 9.76 -9.13
CA VAL A 193 23.53 10.55 -8.09
C VAL A 193 24.81 9.83 -7.69
N VAL A 194 25.93 10.52 -7.80
CA VAL A 194 27.26 9.99 -7.44
C VAL A 194 27.78 10.77 -6.25
N ILE A 195 28.06 10.06 -5.15
CA ILE A 195 28.61 10.62 -3.93
C ILE A 195 30.07 10.17 -3.80
N GLU A 196 30.99 11.11 -3.96
CA GLU A 196 32.40 10.92 -3.63
C GLU A 196 32.62 11.18 -2.14
N LEU A 197 33.10 10.15 -1.44
CA LEU A 197 33.30 10.17 0.00
C LEU A 197 34.55 10.96 0.37
N SER A 198 34.41 11.88 1.33
CA SER A 198 35.56 12.48 1.99
C SER A 198 36.34 11.43 2.78
N SER A 199 37.53 11.78 3.26
CA SER A 199 38.28 10.87 4.15
C SER A 199 37.53 10.57 5.44
N ASP A 200 36.84 11.55 6.03
CA ASP A 200 36.04 11.34 7.25
C ASP A 200 34.84 10.43 6.97
N ASP A 201 34.12 10.64 5.85
CA ASP A 201 32.99 9.79 5.45
C ASP A 201 33.46 8.33 5.27
N HIS A 202 34.62 8.14 4.61
CA HIS A 202 35.22 6.83 4.36
C HIS A 202 35.73 6.15 5.63
N ASP A 203 36.36 6.90 6.54
CA ASP A 203 36.87 6.36 7.80
C ASP A 203 35.73 5.91 8.72
N ARG A 204 34.61 6.67 8.77
CA ARG A 204 33.39 6.27 9.48
C ARG A 204 32.74 5.04 8.87
N LYS A 205 32.65 4.96 7.54
CA LYS A 205 32.19 3.76 6.83
C LYS A 205 33.03 2.54 7.20
N ARG A 206 34.36 2.67 7.20
CA ARG A 206 35.28 1.58 7.59
C ARG A 206 35.07 1.14 9.03
N ALA A 207 34.94 2.09 9.96
CA ALA A 207 34.68 1.79 11.38
C ALA A 207 33.33 1.08 11.58
N ALA A 208 32.30 1.46 10.81
CA ALA A 208 31.00 0.80 10.86
C ALA A 208 31.05 -0.64 10.30
N LEU A 209 31.77 -0.87 9.19
CA LEU A 209 32.03 -2.21 8.69
C LEU A 209 32.79 -3.09 9.69
N GLN A 210 33.76 -2.52 10.40
CA GLN A 210 34.51 -3.23 11.46
C GLN A 210 33.65 -3.64 12.66
N ALA A 211 32.56 -2.91 12.91
CA ALA A 211 31.66 -3.20 14.03
C ALA A 211 30.82 -4.48 13.81
N HIS A 212 30.61 -4.87 12.55
CA HIS A 212 29.90 -6.09 12.15
C HIS A 212 30.85 -7.29 12.09
N ALA A 213 31.58 -7.54 13.18
CA ALA A 213 32.68 -8.52 13.25
C ALA A 213 32.24 -9.98 13.01
N THR A 214 30.98 -10.32 13.29
CA THR A 214 30.42 -11.63 12.96
C THR A 214 30.23 -11.82 11.46
N GLN A 215 29.99 -10.74 10.71
CA GLN A 215 29.62 -10.77 9.29
C GLN A 215 30.76 -10.34 8.37
N LEU A 216 31.71 -9.52 8.85
CA LEU A 216 32.72 -8.87 8.03
C LEU A 216 34.11 -8.95 8.67
N VAL A 217 35.13 -9.16 7.83
CA VAL A 217 36.54 -8.92 8.18
C VAL A 217 37.05 -7.77 7.33
N VAL A 218 37.53 -6.72 7.98
CA VAL A 218 38.09 -5.52 7.32
C VAL A 218 39.62 -5.56 7.39
N GLU A 219 40.28 -5.53 6.23
CA GLU A 219 41.73 -5.57 6.08
C GLU A 219 42.20 -4.41 5.20
N GLY A 220 42.71 -3.35 5.83
CA GLY A 220 43.12 -2.13 5.12
C GLY A 220 41.93 -1.43 4.47
N ASP A 221 41.90 -1.40 3.15
CA ASP A 221 40.83 -0.80 2.33
C ASP A 221 39.91 -1.86 1.71
N ASP A 222 40.05 -3.12 2.08
CA ASP A 222 39.18 -4.21 1.64
C ASP A 222 38.35 -4.77 2.80
N ALA A 223 37.22 -5.37 2.47
CA ALA A 223 36.39 -6.15 3.38
C ALA A 223 36.05 -7.52 2.76
N ARG A 224 35.75 -8.50 3.60
CA ARG A 224 35.24 -9.80 3.16
C ARG A 224 34.09 -10.28 4.04
N LEU A 225 33.13 -10.93 3.42
CA LEU A 225 32.06 -11.68 4.07
C LEU A 225 32.53 -13.11 4.38
N SER A 226 31.66 -13.92 5.00
CA SER A 226 31.91 -15.35 5.25
C SER A 226 32.10 -16.15 3.96
N SER A 227 31.47 -15.69 2.87
CA SER A 227 31.57 -16.29 1.55
C SER A 227 31.80 -15.23 0.47
N GLY A 228 32.43 -15.67 -0.62
CA GLY A 228 32.78 -14.80 -1.75
C GLY A 228 34.19 -14.20 -1.67
N PRO A 229 34.63 -13.52 -2.73
CA PRO A 229 35.92 -12.84 -2.73
C PRO A 229 35.89 -11.58 -1.84
N PRO A 230 37.05 -11.12 -1.33
CA PRO A 230 37.16 -9.78 -0.76
C PRO A 230 36.71 -8.71 -1.77
N PHE A 231 36.16 -7.61 -1.26
CA PHE A 231 35.71 -6.48 -2.03
C PHE A 231 36.28 -5.17 -1.48
N PRO A 232 36.55 -4.18 -2.34
CA PRO A 232 37.08 -2.90 -1.90
C PRO A 232 36.04 -2.08 -1.15
N ILE A 233 36.46 -1.43 -0.07
CA ILE A 233 35.68 -0.42 0.63
C ILE A 233 35.70 0.85 -0.22
N GLY A 234 34.77 0.93 -1.16
CA GLY A 234 34.70 1.99 -2.16
C GLY A 234 34.57 3.39 -1.57
N ARG A 235 35.19 4.37 -2.25
CA ARG A 235 35.08 5.81 -1.94
C ARG A 235 33.98 6.52 -2.73
N ILE A 236 33.23 5.77 -3.54
CA ILE A 236 32.16 6.29 -4.37
C ILE A 236 30.94 5.43 -4.12
N GLU A 237 29.85 6.08 -3.75
CA GLU A 237 28.53 5.45 -3.61
C GLU A 237 27.61 6.07 -4.65
N ARG A 238 26.82 5.23 -5.32
CA ARG A 238 25.97 5.65 -6.43
C ARG A 238 24.53 5.30 -6.16
N PHE A 239 23.64 6.18 -6.59
CA PHE A 239 22.22 5.99 -6.43
C PHE A 239 21.49 6.33 -7.72
N ARG A 240 20.48 5.52 -8.05
CA ARG A 240 19.57 5.78 -9.15
C ARG A 240 18.24 6.25 -8.59
N PRO A 241 17.80 7.48 -8.89
CA PRO A 241 16.44 7.87 -8.61
C PRO A 241 15.49 6.90 -9.33
N ALA A 242 14.55 6.30 -8.60
CA ALA A 242 13.41 5.69 -9.27
C ALA A 242 12.72 6.77 -10.09
N ALA A 243 12.19 6.40 -11.25
CA ALA A 243 11.34 7.30 -12.02
C ALA A 243 10.30 7.84 -11.04
N ARG A 244 10.36 9.15 -10.77
CA ARG A 244 9.42 9.79 -9.85
C ARG A 244 8.05 9.34 -10.35
N PRO A 245 7.21 8.70 -9.52
CA PRO A 245 5.83 8.47 -9.91
C PRO A 245 5.36 9.83 -10.39
N ALA A 246 4.90 9.92 -11.65
CA ALA A 246 4.25 11.13 -12.12
C ALA A 246 3.31 11.51 -10.99
N ALA A 247 3.53 12.69 -10.40
CA ALA A 247 2.93 13.06 -9.12
C ALA A 247 1.52 12.51 -9.15
N VAL A 248 1.21 11.55 -8.26
CA VAL A 248 -0.13 10.97 -8.24
C VAL A 248 -1.00 12.14 -7.84
N GLU A 249 -1.48 12.88 -8.84
CA GLU A 249 -2.51 13.86 -8.66
C GLU A 249 -3.60 13.07 -7.97
N PRO A 250 -3.92 13.45 -6.72
CA PRO A 250 -4.60 12.57 -5.78
C PRO A 250 -5.87 12.11 -6.45
N ASP A 251 -5.92 10.86 -6.94
CA ASP A 251 -6.85 10.37 -7.97
C ASP A 251 -8.10 11.24 -7.97
N VAL A 252 -8.03 12.34 -8.75
CA VAL A 252 -9.12 13.29 -8.80
C VAL A 252 -10.04 12.57 -9.74
N GLU A 253 -10.76 11.61 -9.18
CA GLU A 253 -11.80 10.80 -9.80
C GLU A 253 -12.46 11.71 -10.82
N GLU A 254 -12.04 11.55 -12.09
CA GLU A 254 -12.13 12.60 -13.10
C GLU A 254 -13.60 13.00 -13.10
N ARG A 255 -13.92 14.17 -12.55
CA ARG A 255 -15.33 14.53 -12.33
C ARG A 255 -15.94 14.45 -13.71
N PRO A 256 -16.91 13.55 -13.95
CA PRO A 256 -17.34 13.28 -15.31
C PRO A 256 -17.74 14.60 -15.94
N ASP A 257 -17.16 14.89 -17.12
CA ASP A 257 -17.43 16.12 -17.85
C ASP A 257 -18.94 16.34 -17.95
N LEU A 258 -19.39 17.60 -17.98
CA LEU A 258 -20.81 17.95 -17.98
C LEU A 258 -21.58 17.18 -19.08
N ARG A 259 -20.94 16.97 -20.24
CA ARG A 259 -21.49 16.18 -21.35
C ARG A 259 -21.71 14.71 -20.97
N SER A 260 -20.73 14.10 -20.30
CA SER A 260 -20.82 12.72 -19.82
C SER A 260 -21.95 12.57 -18.80
N ARG A 261 -22.06 13.51 -17.85
CA ARG A 261 -23.14 13.50 -16.85
C ARG A 261 -24.52 13.65 -17.48
N ILE A 262 -24.65 14.53 -18.47
CA ILE A 262 -25.90 14.71 -19.22
C ILE A 262 -26.23 13.42 -19.99
N LEU A 263 -25.28 12.84 -20.71
CA LEU A 263 -25.49 11.63 -21.51
C LEU A 263 -25.87 10.44 -20.62
N SER A 264 -25.15 10.20 -19.52
CA SER A 264 -25.49 9.16 -18.55
C SER A 264 -26.85 9.40 -17.91
N GLY A 265 -27.21 10.65 -17.61
CA GLY A 265 -28.53 11.02 -17.09
C GLY A 265 -29.66 10.70 -18.09
N VAL A 266 -29.49 11.05 -19.37
CA VAL A 266 -30.46 10.75 -20.42
C VAL A 266 -30.60 9.24 -20.64
N ALA A 267 -29.49 8.52 -20.73
CA ALA A 267 -29.50 7.06 -20.82
C ALA A 267 -30.19 6.42 -19.62
N ALA A 268 -29.93 6.93 -18.41
CA ALA A 268 -30.54 6.46 -17.18
C ALA A 268 -32.06 6.66 -17.16
N VAL A 269 -32.56 7.82 -17.61
CA VAL A 269 -34.01 8.07 -17.79
C VAL A 269 -34.61 7.07 -18.77
N ALA A 270 -33.95 6.81 -19.90
CA ALA A 270 -34.44 5.86 -20.90
C ALA A 270 -34.52 4.43 -20.34
N VAL A 271 -33.49 3.97 -19.63
CA VAL A 271 -33.50 2.67 -18.93
C VAL A 271 -34.65 2.60 -17.92
N GLY A 272 -34.82 3.66 -17.12
CA GLY A 272 -35.92 3.77 -16.17
C GLY A 272 -37.28 3.65 -16.84
N ALA A 273 -37.50 4.32 -17.97
CA ALA A 273 -38.75 4.26 -18.72
C ALA A 273 -39.01 2.88 -19.34
N VAL A 274 -37.98 2.20 -19.85
CA VAL A 274 -38.12 0.84 -20.39
C VAL A 274 -38.52 -0.13 -19.29
N VAL A 275 -37.79 -0.13 -18.17
CA VAL A 275 -38.09 -1.02 -17.04
C VAL A 275 -39.43 -0.67 -16.41
N GLY A 276 -39.75 0.61 -16.26
CA GLY A 276 -41.04 1.08 -15.77
C GLY A 276 -42.20 0.61 -16.65
N THR A 277 -42.02 0.55 -17.97
CA THR A 277 -43.03 0.02 -18.90
C THR A 277 -43.22 -1.48 -18.70
N ILE A 278 -42.13 -2.26 -18.71
CA ILE A 278 -42.17 -3.72 -18.54
C ILE A 278 -42.83 -4.10 -17.22
N THR A 279 -42.41 -3.46 -16.13
CA THR A 279 -42.94 -3.72 -14.79
C THR A 279 -44.39 -3.25 -14.63
N THR A 280 -44.79 -2.15 -15.28
CA THR A 280 -46.19 -1.72 -15.33
C THR A 280 -47.07 -2.69 -16.12
N VAL A 281 -46.58 -3.35 -17.17
CA VAL A 281 -47.36 -4.40 -17.83
C VAL A 281 -47.46 -5.64 -16.94
N ALA A 282 -46.38 -6.00 -16.24
CA ALA A 282 -46.31 -7.20 -15.43
C ALA A 282 -47.05 -7.13 -14.08
N HIS A 283 -47.22 -5.94 -13.48
CA HIS A 283 -47.66 -5.82 -12.07
C HIS A 283 -49.05 -6.42 -11.78
N GLN A 284 -49.93 -6.51 -12.77
CA GLN A 284 -51.26 -7.10 -12.60
C GLN A 284 -51.29 -8.63 -12.70
N SER A 285 -50.16 -9.27 -13.04
CA SER A 285 -50.10 -10.72 -13.15
C SER A 285 -50.32 -11.38 -11.79
N THR A 286 -51.31 -12.27 -11.72
CA THR A 286 -51.62 -13.08 -10.55
C THR A 286 -51.51 -14.56 -10.88
N VAL A 287 -51.07 -15.37 -9.92
CA VAL A 287 -51.05 -16.82 -10.02
C VAL A 287 -51.94 -17.41 -8.93
N THR A 288 -52.81 -18.33 -9.32
CA THR A 288 -53.69 -19.07 -8.40
C THR A 288 -53.00 -20.35 -7.96
N ILE A 289 -52.82 -20.54 -6.65
CA ILE A 289 -52.29 -21.76 -6.04
C ILE A 289 -53.31 -22.26 -5.01
N GLY A 290 -54.01 -23.36 -5.32
CA GLY A 290 -55.16 -23.80 -4.54
C GLY A 290 -56.26 -22.71 -4.54
N ASP A 291 -56.74 -22.35 -3.36
CA ASP A 291 -57.75 -21.29 -3.20
C ASP A 291 -57.14 -19.87 -3.03
N ALA A 292 -55.81 -19.74 -3.07
CA ALA A 292 -55.12 -18.46 -2.88
C ALA A 292 -54.73 -17.80 -4.21
N VAL A 293 -55.03 -16.51 -4.35
CA VAL A 293 -54.58 -15.66 -5.47
C VAL A 293 -53.35 -14.88 -5.04
N LEU A 294 -52.19 -15.20 -5.61
CA LEU A 294 -50.93 -14.54 -5.29
C LEU A 294 -50.59 -13.47 -6.34
N PRO A 295 -50.33 -12.21 -5.94
CA PRO A 295 -49.95 -11.14 -6.85
C PRO A 295 -48.45 -11.17 -7.19
N LEU A 296 -48.00 -12.27 -7.80
CA LEU A 296 -46.59 -12.47 -8.16
C LEU A 296 -46.07 -11.38 -9.10
N GLY A 297 -46.91 -10.86 -9.99
CA GLY A 297 -46.57 -9.75 -10.87
C GLY A 297 -46.15 -8.50 -10.11
N LEU A 298 -46.90 -8.13 -9.06
CA LEU A 298 -46.58 -6.97 -8.21
C LEU A 298 -45.28 -7.22 -7.44
N ALA A 299 -45.13 -8.40 -6.81
CA ALA A 299 -43.94 -8.74 -6.04
C ALA A 299 -42.67 -8.73 -6.90
N ALA A 300 -42.70 -9.38 -8.07
CA ALA A 300 -41.57 -9.42 -8.99
C ALA A 300 -41.24 -8.03 -9.56
N SER A 301 -42.26 -7.23 -9.87
CA SER A 301 -42.07 -5.86 -10.38
C SER A 301 -41.41 -4.96 -9.34
N LEU A 302 -41.86 -5.01 -8.08
CA LEU A 302 -41.24 -4.24 -6.99
C LEU A 302 -39.81 -4.69 -6.70
N ALA A 303 -39.54 -6.00 -6.73
CA ALA A 303 -38.20 -6.54 -6.58
C ALA A 303 -37.28 -6.06 -7.72
N ALA A 304 -37.75 -6.07 -8.97
CA ALA A 304 -36.98 -5.57 -10.11
C ALA A 304 -36.64 -4.07 -9.97
N VAL A 305 -37.60 -3.24 -9.52
CA VAL A 305 -37.34 -1.81 -9.27
C VAL A 305 -36.31 -1.62 -8.15
N LEU A 306 -36.45 -2.34 -7.04
CA LEU A 306 -35.52 -2.27 -5.93
C LEU A 306 -34.11 -2.68 -6.35
N LEU A 307 -33.96 -3.83 -7.01
CA LEU A 307 -32.67 -4.35 -7.44
C LEU A 307 -32.00 -3.42 -8.47
N LEU A 308 -32.76 -2.85 -9.41
CA LEU A 308 -32.22 -1.89 -10.37
C LEU A 308 -31.66 -0.65 -9.66
N LEU A 309 -32.46 0.00 -8.82
CA LEU A 309 -32.05 1.25 -8.16
C LEU A 309 -30.95 1.00 -7.13
N LEU A 310 -31.02 -0.09 -6.36
CA LEU A 310 -30.01 -0.45 -5.38
C LEU A 310 -28.70 -0.87 -6.05
N GLY A 311 -28.76 -1.68 -7.12
CA GLY A 311 -27.59 -2.06 -7.90
C GLY A 311 -26.87 -0.84 -8.48
N LEU A 312 -27.62 0.10 -9.06
CA LEU A 312 -27.06 1.38 -9.52
C LEU A 312 -26.44 2.19 -8.38
N ARG A 313 -27.02 2.17 -7.18
CA ARG A 313 -26.47 2.89 -6.01
C ARG A 313 -25.24 2.23 -5.39
N LEU A 314 -25.08 0.92 -5.54
CA LEU A 314 -23.91 0.18 -5.05
C LEU A 314 -22.73 0.27 -6.03
N VAL A 315 -23.01 0.29 -7.34
CA VAL A 315 -21.98 0.35 -8.38
C VAL A 315 -21.55 1.78 -8.70
N MET A 316 -22.49 2.74 -8.73
CA MET A 316 -22.20 4.12 -9.12
C MET A 316 -21.95 5.03 -7.91
N VAL A 317 -20.93 5.86 -8.03
CA VAL A 317 -20.54 6.79 -6.95
C VAL A 317 -21.56 7.93 -6.79
N ASP A 318 -22.11 8.50 -7.87
CA ASP A 318 -23.10 9.60 -7.85
C ASP A 318 -24.56 9.10 -7.76
N ARG A 319 -25.39 9.78 -6.96
CA ARG A 319 -26.85 9.57 -6.85
C ARG A 319 -27.62 10.03 -8.10
N LEU A 320 -27.00 10.82 -8.97
CA LEU A 320 -27.64 11.39 -10.16
C LEU A 320 -28.19 10.32 -11.11
N VAL A 321 -27.42 9.25 -11.39
CA VAL A 321 -27.84 8.18 -12.30
C VAL A 321 -29.06 7.44 -11.75
N ALA A 322 -29.01 7.04 -10.48
CA ALA A 322 -30.15 6.38 -9.81
C ALA A 322 -31.38 7.30 -9.74
N PHE A 323 -31.20 8.60 -9.49
CA PHE A 323 -32.28 9.58 -9.53
C PHE A 323 -32.90 9.72 -10.91
N CYS A 324 -32.09 9.87 -11.97
CA CYS A 324 -32.55 9.93 -13.35
C CYS A 324 -33.30 8.66 -13.77
N THR A 325 -32.80 7.48 -13.40
CA THR A 325 -33.52 6.21 -13.62
C THR A 325 -34.85 6.17 -12.89
N ALA A 326 -34.90 6.61 -11.62
CA ALA A 326 -36.15 6.70 -10.88
C ALA A 326 -37.15 7.67 -11.53
N MET A 327 -36.69 8.81 -12.05
CA MET A 327 -37.55 9.78 -12.75
C MET A 327 -38.11 9.21 -14.06
N GLY A 328 -37.29 8.53 -14.86
CA GLY A 328 -37.78 7.85 -16.07
C GLY A 328 -38.82 6.77 -15.75
N LEU A 329 -38.57 6.00 -14.69
CA LEU A 329 -39.46 4.95 -14.21
C LEU A 329 -40.79 5.50 -13.68
N LEU A 330 -40.75 6.48 -12.78
CA LEU A 330 -41.97 7.08 -12.21
C LEU A 330 -42.75 7.89 -13.26
N GLY A 331 -42.03 8.56 -14.17
CA GLY A 331 -42.63 9.29 -15.28
C GLY A 331 -43.43 8.38 -16.20
N VAL A 332 -42.88 7.23 -16.58
CA VAL A 332 -43.61 6.28 -17.44
C VAL A 332 -44.74 5.58 -16.68
N ILE A 333 -44.58 5.25 -15.39
CA ILE A 333 -45.66 4.70 -14.56
C ILE A 333 -46.84 5.68 -14.51
N GLY A 334 -46.55 6.96 -14.22
CA GLY A 334 -47.56 8.01 -14.21
C GLY A 334 -48.24 8.20 -15.56
N LEU A 335 -47.47 8.19 -16.65
CA LEU A 335 -47.99 8.27 -18.01
C LEU A 335 -48.93 7.10 -18.35
N LEU A 336 -48.54 5.87 -17.98
CA LEU A 336 -49.33 4.65 -18.24
C LEU A 336 -50.52 4.48 -17.28
N ALA A 337 -50.55 5.25 -16.18
CA ALA A 337 -51.72 5.36 -15.32
C ALA A 337 -52.80 6.28 -15.90
N LEU A 338 -52.47 7.12 -16.88
CA LEU A 338 -53.46 7.94 -17.59
C LEU A 338 -54.32 7.08 -18.52
N ARG A 339 -55.53 7.56 -18.79
CA ARG A 339 -56.47 6.90 -19.70
C ARG A 339 -56.00 7.06 -21.14
N SER A 340 -55.79 5.94 -21.83
CA SER A 340 -55.42 5.94 -23.25
C SER A 340 -56.58 6.38 -24.14
N ALA A 341 -56.29 6.75 -25.40
CA ALA A 341 -57.30 7.12 -26.40
C ALA A 341 -58.32 6.01 -26.68
N GLY A 342 -57.95 4.74 -26.45
CA GLY A 342 -58.85 3.58 -26.53
C GLY A 342 -59.64 3.30 -25.25
N GLY A 343 -59.55 4.18 -24.23
CA GLY A 343 -60.26 4.05 -22.96
C GLY A 343 -59.64 3.08 -21.95
N SER A 344 -58.61 2.33 -22.34
CA SER A 344 -57.88 1.38 -21.49
C SER A 344 -56.91 2.09 -20.54
N VAL A 345 -56.73 1.53 -19.33
CA VAL A 345 -55.80 1.99 -18.30
C VAL A 345 -54.95 0.80 -17.87
N LEU A 346 -53.62 0.92 -17.96
CA LEU A 346 -52.70 -0.16 -17.57
C LEU A 346 -52.54 -0.29 -16.06
N VAL A 347 -52.69 0.82 -15.33
CA VAL A 347 -52.73 0.83 -13.86
C VAL A 347 -54.19 0.94 -13.42
N SER A 348 -54.80 -0.20 -13.11
CA SER A 348 -56.21 -0.26 -12.73
C SER A 348 -56.47 0.36 -11.34
N ALA A 349 -57.65 0.93 -11.12
CA ALA A 349 -58.06 1.50 -9.83
C ALA A 349 -58.46 0.42 -8.81
N ASN A 350 -57.61 -0.59 -8.64
CA ASN A 350 -57.75 -1.66 -7.66
C ASN A 350 -56.56 -1.67 -6.68
N GLY A 351 -56.58 -2.57 -5.70
CA GLY A 351 -55.51 -2.64 -4.68
C GLY A 351 -54.10 -2.82 -5.26
N LEU A 352 -53.94 -3.59 -6.34
CA LEU A 352 -52.64 -3.83 -6.98
C LEU A 352 -52.15 -2.60 -7.74
N GLY A 353 -53.04 -1.89 -8.47
CA GLY A 353 -52.68 -0.67 -9.17
C GLY A 353 -52.41 0.50 -8.23
N ILE A 354 -53.15 0.62 -7.13
CA ILE A 354 -52.84 1.59 -6.06
C ILE A 354 -51.46 1.29 -5.45
N ALA A 355 -51.19 0.03 -5.09
CA ALA A 355 -49.89 -0.36 -4.55
C ALA A 355 -48.75 -0.07 -5.55
N TRP A 356 -48.94 -0.39 -6.83
CA TRP A 356 -47.97 -0.13 -7.89
C TRP A 356 -47.74 1.37 -8.14
N THR A 357 -48.73 2.22 -7.88
CA THR A 357 -48.59 3.68 -8.06
C THR A 357 -47.63 4.28 -7.01
N PHE A 358 -47.68 3.79 -5.77
CA PHE A 358 -46.97 4.42 -4.65
C PHE A 358 -45.69 3.70 -4.22
N LEU A 359 -45.65 2.36 -4.26
CA LEU A 359 -44.51 1.60 -3.74
C LEU A 359 -43.20 1.81 -4.53
N PRO A 360 -43.19 1.93 -5.88
CA PRO A 360 -41.96 2.27 -6.61
C PRO A 360 -41.39 3.65 -6.22
N ALA A 361 -42.25 4.62 -5.92
CA ALA A 361 -41.82 5.94 -5.46
C ALA A 361 -41.20 5.87 -4.06
N LEU A 362 -41.76 5.06 -3.17
CA LEU A 362 -41.20 4.81 -1.84
C LEU A 362 -39.84 4.11 -1.91
N ILE A 363 -39.71 3.08 -2.76
CA ILE A 363 -38.43 2.40 -3.02
C ILE A 363 -37.39 3.41 -3.52
N ALA A 364 -37.74 4.21 -4.53
CA ALA A 364 -36.84 5.23 -5.06
C ALA A 364 -36.40 6.23 -3.98
N LEU A 365 -37.33 6.71 -3.15
CA LEU A 365 -37.03 7.62 -2.05
C LEU A 365 -36.02 7.02 -1.07
N VAL A 366 -36.25 5.79 -0.60
CA VAL A 366 -35.37 5.11 0.36
C VAL A 366 -33.97 4.88 -0.23
N VAL A 367 -33.91 4.36 -1.46
CA VAL A 367 -32.65 4.01 -2.13
C VAL A 367 -31.82 5.26 -2.47
N ILE A 368 -32.48 6.35 -2.88
CA ILE A 368 -31.81 7.62 -3.18
C ILE A 368 -31.35 8.31 -1.88
N ALA A 369 -32.18 8.31 -0.84
CA ALA A 369 -31.86 8.91 0.46
C ALA A 369 -30.82 8.14 1.28
N TRP A 370 -30.54 6.87 0.93
CA TRP A 370 -29.61 6.02 1.66
C TRP A 370 -28.21 6.66 1.79
N PRO A 371 -27.63 6.78 3.01
CA PRO A 371 -26.34 7.42 3.21
C PRO A 371 -25.20 6.60 2.59
N ARG A 372 -24.16 7.28 2.09
CA ARG A 372 -22.91 6.60 1.68
C ARG A 372 -22.25 6.07 2.95
N LEU A 373 -22.07 4.76 3.08
CA LEU A 373 -21.22 4.16 4.10
C LEU A 373 -19.76 4.41 3.72
N ARG A 374 -19.27 5.63 3.96
CA ARG A 374 -17.84 5.92 3.92
C ARG A 374 -17.24 5.47 5.26
N PRO A 375 -16.13 4.71 5.28
CA PRO A 375 -15.34 4.63 6.50
C PRO A 375 -14.90 6.06 6.88
N PRO A 376 -14.90 6.42 8.19
CA PRO A 376 -14.60 7.78 8.61
C PRO A 376 -13.20 8.19 8.13
N ARG A 377 -13.12 9.34 7.44
CA ARG A 377 -11.84 10.00 7.16
C ARG A 377 -11.25 10.45 8.50
N ARG A 378 -10.02 9.99 8.79
CA ARG A 378 -9.23 10.39 9.98
C ARG A 378 -8.97 11.91 10.10
N SER A 379 -9.34 12.71 9.11
CA SER A 379 -9.18 14.17 9.12
C SER A 379 -10.13 14.92 10.05
N ASP A 380 -11.22 14.30 10.52
CA ASP A 380 -12.18 14.96 11.43
C ASP A 380 -11.83 14.75 12.91
N ALA A 381 -10.79 13.96 13.21
CA ALA A 381 -10.18 13.93 14.53
C ALA A 381 -9.22 15.12 14.64
N ALA A 382 -9.76 16.29 14.95
CA ALA A 382 -8.96 17.43 15.36
C ALA A 382 -8.01 16.99 16.48
N ALA A 383 -6.70 17.02 16.20
CA ALA A 383 -5.68 16.79 17.21
C ALA A 383 -5.91 17.80 18.35
N PRO A 384 -5.95 17.37 19.62
CA PRO A 384 -6.06 18.30 20.73
C PRO A 384 -4.85 19.24 20.71
N PRO A 385 -5.04 20.56 20.97
CA PRO A 385 -3.93 21.50 20.98
C PRO A 385 -2.91 21.07 22.03
N LEU A 386 -1.63 21.00 21.61
CA LEU A 386 -0.51 20.69 22.48
C LEU A 386 -0.44 21.71 23.62
N PRO A 387 -0.27 21.29 24.88
CA PRO A 387 -0.04 22.22 25.97
C PRO A 387 1.33 22.87 25.78
N VAL A 388 1.32 24.20 25.64
CA VAL A 388 2.53 25.02 25.73
C VAL A 388 3.04 24.95 27.17
N ARG A 389 4.21 24.36 27.37
CA ARG A 389 5.11 24.64 28.50
C ARG A 389 6.55 24.57 28.07
#